data_AF-A0A6N9DHT6-F1
#
_entry.id   AF-A0A6N9DHT6-F1
#
_cell.length_a   1.000
_cell.length_b   1.000
_cell.length_c   1.000
_cell.angle_alpha   90.00
_cell.angle_beta   90.00
_cell.angle_gamma   90.00
#
_symmetry.space_group_name_H-M   'P 1'
#
loop_
_entity.id
_entity.type
_entity.pdbx_description
1 polymer ?
#
loop_
_entity_poly.entity_id
_entity_poly.type
_entity_poly.pdbx_seq_one_letter_code
_entity_poly.pdbx_strand_id
1 'polypeptide(L)'
;MPPGFGLATVEKIAINAAMAGAKPEHMPVIIASVKALSQMGSHGGTSLLMSTSPQAPLLVVNGPIAKELGINARSALGPGRDNQVNITIGRAFSLCLRNIGYWYPGQMDMDTIGTTRKFVHCIAENEDMSPWEPFHVNQGFRASESTVSVFITNGELDVQDQGNTNAEALLKTLAYGSIFGTRGLGMHGGGQRLILMPPDVAGPVGDQGFTKDDARTFIHHHAKNSLGKMIQYTPIKGEARIAAAWRWLENLTEQEILDIEVSVLDSPEDWNIVVVGADRAKTAVMPTTDNIATVGIDQYRT
;
A
#
# COMPACT_ATOMS: atom_id res chain seq x y z
N MET A 1 10.91 -14.18 10.46
CA MET A 1 11.00 -12.74 10.19
C MET A 1 11.93 -12.55 9.01
N PRO A 2 11.41 -12.14 7.86
CA PRO A 2 12.26 -11.75 6.73
C PRO A 2 13.12 -10.52 7.09
N PRO A 3 14.18 -10.23 6.31
CA PRO A 3 14.76 -11.09 5.29
C PRO A 3 15.73 -12.16 5.86
N GLY A 4 16.28 -11.98 7.06
CA GLY A 4 17.24 -12.91 7.67
C GLY A 4 16.64 -14.17 8.31
N PHE A 5 15.38 -14.49 8.02
CA PHE A 5 14.64 -15.67 8.51
C PHE A 5 14.64 -15.89 10.03
N GLY A 6 14.82 -14.85 10.83
CA GLY A 6 14.86 -14.98 12.29
C GLY A 6 13.52 -15.42 12.89
N LEU A 7 13.55 -16.27 13.91
CA LEU A 7 12.35 -16.73 14.61
C LEU A 7 11.75 -15.62 15.48
N ALA A 8 10.58 -15.10 15.10
CA ALA A 8 9.85 -14.05 15.81
C ALA A 8 8.92 -14.65 16.88
N THR A 9 9.48 -15.04 18.02
CA THR A 9 8.68 -15.42 19.20
C THR A 9 8.00 -14.20 19.80
N VAL A 10 6.89 -14.40 20.53
CA VAL A 10 6.18 -13.31 21.23
C VAL A 10 7.12 -12.53 22.15
N GLU A 11 8.00 -13.22 22.87
CA GLU A 11 9.02 -12.60 23.73
C GLU A 11 9.94 -11.65 22.95
N LYS A 12 10.48 -12.08 21.80
CA LYS A 12 11.34 -11.23 20.98
C LYS A 12 10.58 -10.03 20.42
N ILE A 13 9.32 -10.20 20.04
CA ILE A 13 8.47 -9.09 19.60
C ILE A 13 8.26 -8.11 20.77
N ALA A 14 7.96 -8.61 21.96
CA ALA A 14 7.73 -7.79 23.16
C ALA A 14 8.98 -6.98 23.56
N ILE A 15 10.18 -7.56 23.46
CA ILE A 15 11.45 -6.83 23.71
C ILE A 15 11.57 -5.62 22.76
N ASN A 16 11.32 -5.84 21.46
CA ASN A 16 11.37 -4.77 20.46
C ASN A 16 10.28 -3.73 20.66
N ALA A 17 9.08 -4.16 21.04
CA ALA A 17 7.97 -3.27 21.39
C ALA A 17 8.28 -2.42 22.63
N ALA A 18 8.92 -2.99 23.67
CA ALA A 18 9.35 -2.23 24.85
C ALA A 18 10.41 -1.18 24.49
N MET A 19 11.42 -1.56 23.68
CA MET A 19 12.38 -0.61 23.10
C MET A 19 11.69 0.47 22.26
N ALA A 20 10.59 0.10 21.61
CA ALA A 20 9.53 0.89 20.97
C ALA A 20 9.03 2.12 21.76
N GLY A 21 8.98 1.98 23.08
CA GLY A 21 8.06 2.74 23.93
C GLY A 21 6.61 2.26 23.78
N ALA A 22 6.37 1.06 23.25
CA ALA A 22 5.04 0.51 23.11
C ALA A 22 4.51 0.03 24.46
N LYS A 23 3.20 0.22 24.65
CA LYS A 23 2.47 -0.30 25.79
C LYS A 23 1.96 -1.72 25.50
N PRO A 24 1.61 -2.51 26.52
CA PRO A 24 1.00 -3.83 26.34
C PRO A 24 -0.22 -3.82 25.42
N GLU A 25 -1.06 -2.79 25.51
CA GLU A 25 -2.25 -2.60 24.65
C GLU A 25 -1.93 -2.52 23.15
N HIS A 26 -0.71 -2.15 22.75
CA HIS A 26 -0.29 -2.12 21.34
C HIS A 26 0.17 -3.49 20.81
N MET A 27 0.46 -4.44 21.69
CA MET A 27 1.05 -5.74 21.32
C MET A 27 0.22 -6.53 20.30
N PRO A 28 -1.12 -6.60 20.39
CA PRO A 28 -1.92 -7.34 19.42
C PRO A 28 -1.68 -6.87 17.98
N VAL A 29 -1.63 -5.55 17.76
CA VAL A 29 -1.37 -4.94 16.45
C VAL A 29 0.05 -5.27 15.96
N ILE A 30 1.05 -5.17 16.84
CA ILE A 30 2.45 -5.42 16.48
C ILE A 30 2.66 -6.89 16.10
N ILE A 31 2.11 -7.83 16.87
CA ILE A 31 2.18 -9.28 16.59
C ILE A 31 1.48 -9.58 15.26
N ALA A 32 0.27 -9.08 15.06
CA ALA A 32 -0.47 -9.26 13.82
C ALA A 32 0.28 -8.69 12.61
N SER A 33 0.95 -7.54 12.76
CA SER A 33 1.75 -6.92 11.69
C SER A 33 2.94 -7.80 11.30
N VAL A 34 3.67 -8.34 12.29
CA VAL A 34 4.77 -9.30 12.06
C VAL A 34 4.26 -10.56 11.39
N LYS A 35 3.08 -11.05 11.79
CA LYS A 35 2.43 -12.22 11.19
C LYS A 35 2.04 -11.96 9.74
N ALA A 36 1.41 -10.82 9.45
CA ALA A 36 0.99 -10.42 8.11
C ALA A 36 2.19 -10.38 7.15
N LEU A 37 3.28 -9.72 7.55
CA LEU A 37 4.51 -9.71 6.75
C LEU A 37 5.03 -11.14 6.44
N SER A 38 4.96 -12.06 7.40
CA SER A 38 5.41 -13.44 7.19
C SER A 38 4.56 -14.23 6.18
N GLN A 39 3.34 -13.76 5.89
CA GLN A 39 2.41 -14.38 4.92
C GLN A 39 2.49 -13.74 3.53
N MET A 40 3.29 -12.68 3.37
CA MET A 40 3.44 -12.00 2.08
C MET A 40 4.26 -12.82 1.08
N GLY A 41 3.61 -13.28 0.00
CA GLY A 41 4.25 -14.05 -1.06
C GLY A 41 4.91 -15.35 -0.56
N SER A 42 5.67 -16.01 -1.43
CA SER A 42 6.24 -17.34 -1.13
C SER A 42 7.37 -17.33 -0.08
N HIS A 43 7.97 -16.17 0.19
CA HIS A 43 9.12 -16.02 1.11
C HIS A 43 8.91 -14.92 2.16
N GLY A 44 7.66 -14.62 2.50
CA GLY A 44 7.30 -13.68 3.56
C GLY A 44 7.88 -12.28 3.34
N GLY A 45 7.82 -11.72 2.13
CA GLY A 45 8.31 -10.36 1.83
C GLY A 45 9.83 -10.18 1.76
N THR A 46 10.64 -11.24 1.84
CA THR A 46 12.12 -11.17 1.79
C THR A 46 12.65 -10.40 0.57
N SER A 47 12.18 -10.73 -0.63
CA SER A 47 12.60 -10.05 -1.87
C SER A 47 12.25 -8.56 -1.87
N LEU A 48 11.20 -8.20 -1.14
CA LEU A 48 10.72 -6.83 -1.08
C LEU A 48 11.59 -5.98 -0.15
N LEU A 49 11.95 -6.54 1.01
CA LEU A 49 12.79 -5.87 2.01
C LEU A 49 14.25 -5.76 1.57
N MET A 50 14.73 -6.68 0.74
CA MET A 50 16.10 -6.67 0.17
C MET A 50 16.20 -5.95 -1.18
N SER A 51 15.18 -5.21 -1.59
CA SER A 51 15.20 -4.47 -2.85
C SER A 51 16.27 -3.37 -2.84
N THR A 52 16.81 -3.05 -4.02
CA THR A 52 17.61 -1.84 -4.23
C THR A 52 16.76 -0.58 -4.42
N SER A 53 15.46 -0.76 -4.62
CA SER A 53 14.44 0.29 -4.73
C SER A 53 13.82 0.58 -3.36
N PRO A 54 13.21 1.78 -3.17
CA PRO A 54 12.72 2.26 -1.87
C PRO A 54 11.41 1.60 -1.43
N GLN A 55 11.45 0.27 -1.27
CA GLN A 55 10.32 -0.55 -0.85
C GLN A 55 10.15 -0.47 0.67
N ALA A 56 9.03 0.10 1.10
CA ALA A 56 8.80 0.44 2.49
C ALA A 56 7.45 -0.10 2.98
N PRO A 57 7.43 -0.85 4.09
CA PRO A 57 6.17 -1.26 4.72
C PRO A 57 5.32 -0.07 5.17
N LEU A 58 4.00 -0.20 4.99
CA LEU A 58 2.98 0.65 5.57
C LEU A 58 1.91 -0.25 6.22
N LEU A 59 1.60 0.01 7.48
CA LEU A 59 0.60 -0.74 8.24
C LEU A 59 -0.72 0.03 8.23
N VAL A 60 -1.79 -0.59 7.75
CA VAL A 60 -3.15 -0.04 7.78
C VAL A 60 -3.99 -0.85 8.74
N VAL A 61 -4.48 -0.22 9.80
CA VAL A 61 -5.30 -0.84 10.85
C VAL A 61 -6.76 -0.51 10.63
N ASN A 62 -7.59 -1.54 10.75
CA ASN A 62 -9.03 -1.47 10.61
C ASN A 62 -9.74 -2.05 11.83
N GLY A 63 -11.00 -1.63 12.00
CA GLY A 63 -11.91 -2.14 13.02
C GLY A 63 -11.76 -1.47 14.40
N PRO A 64 -12.50 -1.99 15.42
CA PRO A 64 -12.64 -1.34 16.72
C PRO A 64 -11.32 -0.97 17.42
N ILE A 65 -10.28 -1.81 17.26
CA ILE A 65 -8.99 -1.58 17.94
C ILE A 65 -8.32 -0.26 17.54
N ALA A 66 -8.58 0.24 16.32
CA ALA A 66 -8.03 1.51 15.87
C ALA A 66 -8.47 2.66 16.79
N LYS A 67 -9.76 2.69 17.14
CA LYS A 67 -10.33 3.70 18.05
C LYS A 67 -9.93 3.45 19.50
N GLU A 68 -9.96 2.20 19.94
CA GLU A 68 -9.58 1.81 21.30
C GLU A 68 -8.15 2.26 21.65
N LEU A 69 -7.21 2.11 20.71
CA LEU A 69 -5.82 2.50 20.88
C LEU A 69 -5.54 3.95 20.48
N GLY A 70 -6.49 4.66 19.89
CA GLY A 70 -6.29 6.02 19.39
C GLY A 70 -5.29 6.09 18.22
N ILE A 71 -5.30 5.09 17.33
CA ILE A 71 -4.54 5.13 16.08
C ILE A 71 -5.19 6.17 15.17
N ASN A 72 -4.42 7.18 14.79
CA ASN A 72 -4.95 8.32 14.03
C ASN A 72 -5.21 7.94 12.56
N ALA A 73 -6.38 8.31 12.07
CA ALA A 73 -6.82 8.14 10.68
C ALA A 73 -6.88 9.45 9.88
N ARG A 74 -6.58 10.60 10.50
CA ARG A 74 -6.64 11.92 9.87
C ARG A 74 -5.31 12.27 9.21
N SER A 75 -4.52 13.17 9.81
CA SER A 75 -3.15 13.47 9.36
C SER A 75 -2.19 12.33 9.70
N ALA A 76 -2.53 11.10 9.32
CA ALA A 76 -2.02 9.84 9.85
C ALA A 76 -0.56 9.55 9.46
N LEU A 77 -0.10 10.12 8.35
CA LEU A 77 1.31 10.06 7.92
C LEU A 77 2.17 11.17 8.53
N GLY A 78 1.55 12.13 9.24
CA GLY A 78 2.23 13.29 9.78
C GLY A 78 3.05 12.99 11.05
N PRO A 79 3.97 13.90 11.44
CA PRO A 79 4.63 13.82 12.72
C PRO A 79 3.71 14.29 13.85
N GLY A 80 4.16 14.14 15.10
CA GLY A 80 3.60 14.85 16.25
C GLY A 80 2.84 13.98 17.24
N ARG A 81 2.34 14.65 18.29
CA ARG A 81 1.68 14.03 19.45
C ARG A 81 0.44 13.23 19.06
N ASP A 82 -0.33 13.73 18.10
CA ASP A 82 -1.56 13.10 17.63
C ASP A 82 -1.30 11.76 16.93
N ASN A 83 -0.06 11.53 16.47
CA ASN A 83 0.40 10.28 15.86
C ASN A 83 1.33 9.48 16.78
N GLN A 84 1.34 9.74 18.10
CA GLN A 84 2.23 9.04 19.02
C GLN A 84 2.06 7.51 18.93
N VAL A 85 0.81 7.02 18.92
CA VAL A 85 0.52 5.57 18.84
C VAL A 85 0.94 5.01 17.49
N ASN A 86 0.59 5.68 16.39
CA ASN A 86 1.01 5.38 15.02
C ASN A 86 2.53 5.20 14.91
N ILE A 87 3.29 6.20 15.39
CA ILE A 87 4.75 6.21 15.36
C ILE A 87 5.32 5.10 16.24
N THR A 88 4.78 4.89 17.44
CA THR A 88 5.24 3.84 18.36
C THR A 88 5.06 2.44 17.78
N ILE A 89 3.90 2.13 17.18
CA ILE A 89 3.64 0.82 16.55
C ILE A 89 4.54 0.62 15.34
N GLY A 90 4.62 1.61 14.45
CA GLY A 90 5.47 1.55 13.26
C GLY A 90 6.96 1.39 13.60
N ARG A 91 7.42 2.08 14.66
CA ARG A 91 8.78 1.93 15.19
C ARG A 91 9.00 0.54 15.81
N ALA A 92 8.05 -0.01 16.55
CA ALA A 92 8.16 -1.37 17.11
C ALA A 92 8.29 -2.41 16.00
N PHE A 93 7.46 -2.31 14.95
CA PHE A 93 7.57 -3.17 13.78
C PHE A 93 8.92 -3.04 13.07
N SER A 94 9.43 -1.82 12.91
CA SER A 94 10.76 -1.55 12.35
C SER A 94 11.90 -2.16 13.19
N LEU A 95 11.79 -2.14 14.52
CA LEU A 95 12.77 -2.80 15.39
C LEU A 95 12.70 -4.32 15.27
N CYS A 96 11.51 -4.92 15.13
CA CYS A 96 11.39 -6.35 14.83
C CYS A 96 12.07 -6.72 13.50
N LEU A 97 11.88 -5.93 12.44
CA LEU A 97 12.58 -6.11 11.17
C LEU A 97 14.10 -6.10 11.33
N ARG A 98 14.62 -5.14 12.10
CA ARG A 98 16.07 -4.99 12.34
C ARG A 98 16.63 -6.09 13.24
N ASN A 99 16.10 -6.23 14.45
CA ASN A 99 16.69 -7.06 15.50
C ASN A 99 16.38 -8.55 15.35
N ILE A 100 15.27 -8.89 14.68
CA ILE A 100 14.88 -10.29 14.43
C ILE A 100 15.12 -10.66 12.96
N GLY A 101 14.78 -9.75 12.05
CA GLY A 101 14.93 -9.96 10.60
C GLY A 101 16.29 -9.60 10.02
N TYR A 102 17.21 -9.03 10.81
CA TYR A 102 18.52 -8.53 10.36
C TYR A 102 18.44 -7.45 9.27
N TRP A 103 17.32 -6.71 9.19
CA TRP A 103 17.08 -5.70 8.16
C TRP A 103 17.83 -4.38 8.44
N TYR A 104 19.15 -4.41 8.27
CA TYR A 104 20.03 -3.26 8.47
C TYR A 104 20.46 -2.65 7.12
N PRO A 105 20.55 -1.30 7.01
CA PRO A 105 21.10 -0.62 5.83
C PRO A 105 22.47 -1.14 5.43
N GLY A 106 22.64 -1.44 4.14
CA GLY A 106 23.89 -1.95 3.56
C GLY A 106 24.20 -3.42 3.87
N GLN A 107 23.31 -4.13 4.58
CA GLN A 107 23.44 -5.57 4.83
C GLN A 107 22.30 -6.35 4.17
N MET A 108 21.08 -6.12 4.65
CA MET A 108 19.87 -6.77 4.13
C MET A 108 18.83 -5.74 3.65
N ASP A 109 18.99 -4.48 4.02
CA ASP A 109 18.34 -3.37 3.33
C ASP A 109 19.32 -2.84 2.27
N MET A 110 18.97 -3.03 0.99
CA MET A 110 19.85 -2.79 -0.15
C MET A 110 19.52 -1.50 -0.91
N ASP A 111 18.69 -0.61 -0.34
CA ASP A 111 18.30 0.65 -0.96
C ASP A 111 19.52 1.40 -1.50
N THR A 112 19.47 1.81 -2.78
CA THR A 112 20.56 2.58 -3.39
C THR A 112 20.62 4.02 -2.86
N ILE A 113 19.46 4.62 -2.60
CA ILE A 113 19.33 5.99 -2.07
C ILE A 113 18.71 5.97 -0.66
N GLY A 114 17.64 5.20 -0.47
CA GLY A 114 16.84 5.18 0.74
C GLY A 114 15.46 5.84 0.57
N THR A 115 14.63 5.77 1.60
CA THR A 115 13.36 6.50 1.69
C THR A 115 12.98 6.80 3.13
N THR A 116 12.33 7.94 3.35
CA THR A 116 11.72 8.30 4.65
C THR A 116 10.63 7.31 5.06
N ARG A 117 9.99 6.62 4.11
CA ARG A 117 8.93 5.63 4.42
C ARG A 117 9.43 4.42 5.22
N LYS A 118 10.76 4.16 5.28
CA LYS A 118 11.34 3.13 6.15
C LYS A 118 11.37 3.54 7.64
N PHE A 119 10.97 4.76 7.97
CA PHE A 119 10.33 5.06 9.25
C PHE A 119 8.89 4.52 9.19
N VAL A 120 8.74 3.19 9.28
CA VAL A 120 7.48 2.51 8.96
C VAL A 120 6.31 3.20 9.66
N HIS A 121 5.31 3.56 8.88
CA HIS A 121 4.10 4.20 9.37
C HIS A 121 3.04 3.15 9.71
N CYS A 122 2.31 3.39 10.79
CA CYS A 122 1.06 2.71 11.10
C CYS A 122 -0.06 3.74 11.04
N ILE A 123 -1.12 3.47 10.30
CA ILE A 123 -2.27 4.36 10.14
C ILE A 123 -3.55 3.59 10.38
N ALA A 124 -4.64 4.30 10.68
CA ALA A 124 -5.98 3.74 10.68
C ALA A 124 -6.77 4.21 9.47
N GLU A 125 -7.72 3.40 9.01
CA GLU A 125 -8.79 3.89 8.12
C GLU A 125 -9.76 4.78 8.91
N ASN A 126 -10.25 5.83 8.27
CA ASN A 126 -11.23 6.75 8.81
C ASN A 126 -12.65 6.23 8.55
N GLU A 127 -12.98 5.11 9.19
CA GLU A 127 -14.23 4.38 8.98
C GLU A 127 -15.48 5.23 9.29
N ASP A 128 -15.38 6.18 10.24
CA ASP A 128 -16.49 7.07 10.62
C ASP A 128 -16.84 8.13 9.56
N MET A 129 -15.91 8.42 8.67
CA MET A 129 -16.06 9.42 7.61
C MET A 129 -16.00 8.78 6.22
N SER A 130 -16.07 7.44 6.15
CA SER A 130 -16.12 6.68 4.90
C SER A 130 -17.57 6.50 4.46
N PRO A 131 -17.89 6.71 3.18
CA PRO A 131 -19.20 6.35 2.63
C PRO A 131 -19.32 4.84 2.33
N TRP A 132 -18.24 4.08 2.48
CA TRP A 132 -18.15 2.67 2.14
C TRP A 132 -17.74 1.82 3.35
N GLU A 133 -18.00 0.51 3.24
CA GLU A 133 -17.47 -0.49 4.15
C GLU A 133 -15.94 -0.38 4.28
N PRO A 134 -15.37 -0.62 5.47
CA PRO A 134 -13.93 -0.58 5.70
C PRO A 134 -13.15 -1.56 4.81
N PHE A 135 -11.88 -1.26 4.56
CA PHE A 135 -10.98 -2.02 3.71
C PHE A 135 -10.93 -3.51 4.09
N HIS A 136 -10.88 -3.85 5.38
CA HIS A 136 -10.82 -5.25 5.81
C HIS A 136 -12.08 -6.05 5.49
N VAL A 137 -13.24 -5.40 5.35
CA VAL A 137 -14.47 -6.05 4.90
C VAL A 137 -14.33 -6.50 3.45
N ASN A 138 -13.68 -5.70 2.60
CA ASN A 138 -13.33 -6.11 1.23
C ASN A 138 -12.28 -7.24 1.19
N GLN A 139 -11.62 -7.54 2.31
CA GLN A 139 -10.70 -8.67 2.46
C GLN A 139 -11.35 -9.91 3.09
N GLY A 140 -12.67 -9.88 3.28
CA GLY A 140 -13.47 -11.01 3.77
C GLY A 140 -13.61 -11.10 5.29
N PHE A 141 -13.21 -10.06 6.03
CA PHE A 141 -13.40 -9.97 7.48
C PHE A 141 -14.74 -9.31 7.82
N ARG A 142 -15.24 -9.51 9.05
CA ARG A 142 -16.45 -8.83 9.54
C ARG A 142 -16.10 -7.41 10.00
N ALA A 143 -17.04 -6.47 9.86
CA ALA A 143 -16.87 -5.10 10.34
C ALA A 143 -16.53 -5.01 11.85
N SER A 144 -16.97 -5.99 12.64
CA SER A 144 -16.66 -6.09 14.07
C SER A 144 -15.25 -6.61 14.40
N GLU A 145 -14.56 -7.19 13.42
CA GLU A 145 -13.19 -7.72 13.60
C GLU A 145 -12.17 -6.61 13.38
N SER A 146 -11.11 -6.64 14.18
CA SER A 146 -9.95 -5.77 13.98
C SER A 146 -8.90 -6.46 13.14
N THR A 147 -8.31 -5.75 12.17
CA THR A 147 -7.26 -6.31 11.31
C THR A 147 -6.13 -5.32 11.07
N VAL A 148 -4.98 -5.84 10.63
CA VAL A 148 -3.89 -5.03 10.06
C VAL A 148 -3.54 -5.57 8.68
N SER A 149 -3.43 -4.66 7.72
CA SER A 149 -2.95 -4.91 6.38
C SER A 149 -1.54 -4.34 6.21
N VAL A 150 -0.64 -5.12 5.60
CA VAL A 150 0.74 -4.68 5.30
C VAL A 150 0.88 -4.44 3.81
N PHE A 151 1.08 -3.18 3.44
CA PHE A 151 1.44 -2.77 2.09
C PHE A 151 2.94 -2.56 1.99
N ILE A 152 3.54 -2.84 0.83
CA ILE A 152 4.92 -2.45 0.54
C ILE A 152 4.91 -1.39 -0.54
N THR A 153 5.11 -0.15 -0.15
CA THR A 153 5.03 1.02 -1.03
C THR A 153 6.40 1.31 -1.64
N ASN A 154 6.44 1.80 -2.88
CA ASN A 154 7.69 2.20 -3.54
C ASN A 154 7.71 3.68 -3.96
N GLY A 155 6.66 4.45 -3.64
CA GLY A 155 6.57 5.88 -3.89
C GLY A 155 5.31 6.47 -3.26
N GLU A 156 5.19 7.79 -3.36
CA GLU A 156 4.03 8.55 -2.95
C GLU A 156 3.89 9.78 -3.86
N LEU A 157 2.66 10.06 -4.29
CA LEU A 157 2.30 11.27 -5.04
C LEU A 157 1.07 11.89 -4.40
N ASP A 158 1.10 13.21 -4.21
CA ASP A 158 -0.08 13.98 -3.84
C ASP A 158 -0.87 14.36 -5.09
N VAL A 159 -2.10 13.83 -5.20
CA VAL A 159 -3.05 14.10 -6.27
C VAL A 159 -4.17 14.95 -5.69
N GLN A 160 -4.20 16.22 -6.11
CA GLN A 160 -5.06 17.23 -5.53
C GLN A 160 -6.19 17.58 -6.48
N ASP A 161 -7.42 17.60 -5.98
CA ASP A 161 -8.59 18.09 -6.70
C ASP A 161 -9.50 18.86 -5.73
N GLN A 162 -9.33 20.18 -5.66
CA GLN A 162 -10.10 21.03 -4.74
C GLN A 162 -11.27 21.74 -5.43
N GLY A 163 -11.50 21.47 -6.71
CA GLY A 163 -12.50 22.18 -7.51
C GLY A 163 -13.72 21.32 -7.82
N ASN A 164 -13.53 20.01 -7.96
CA ASN A 164 -14.60 19.11 -8.34
C ASN A 164 -15.39 18.58 -7.14
N THR A 165 -16.70 18.50 -7.31
CA THR A 165 -17.62 17.79 -6.41
C THR A 165 -18.38 16.68 -7.14
N ASN A 166 -18.18 16.55 -8.46
CA ASN A 166 -18.74 15.49 -9.26
C ASN A 166 -17.87 14.22 -9.15
N ALA A 167 -18.51 13.07 -8.89
CA ALA A 167 -17.84 11.80 -8.65
C ALA A 167 -16.93 11.39 -9.81
N GLU A 168 -17.44 11.43 -11.04
CA GLU A 168 -16.64 11.05 -12.22
C GLU A 168 -15.46 11.98 -12.45
N ALA A 169 -15.62 13.28 -12.24
CA ALA A 169 -14.54 14.26 -12.39
C ALA A 169 -13.43 14.00 -11.37
N LEU A 170 -13.79 13.78 -10.10
CA LEU A 170 -12.86 13.42 -9.03
C LEU A 170 -12.09 12.12 -9.37
N LEU A 171 -12.82 11.07 -9.79
CA LEU A 171 -12.21 9.79 -10.14
C LEU A 171 -11.35 9.87 -11.41
N LYS A 172 -11.71 10.71 -12.40
CA LYS A 172 -10.87 10.99 -13.59
C LYS A 172 -9.57 11.70 -13.20
N THR A 173 -9.63 12.67 -12.29
CA THR A 173 -8.42 13.32 -11.76
C THR A 173 -7.52 12.32 -11.04
N LEU A 174 -8.09 11.44 -10.21
CA LEU A 174 -7.34 10.37 -9.55
C LEU A 174 -6.76 9.36 -10.52
N ALA A 175 -7.51 8.96 -11.54
CA ALA A 175 -7.04 8.04 -12.58
C ALA A 175 -5.83 8.63 -13.31
N TYR A 176 -5.93 9.89 -13.78
CA TYR A 176 -4.83 10.61 -14.40
C TYR A 176 -3.63 10.73 -13.45
N GLY A 177 -3.86 11.12 -12.20
CA GLY A 177 -2.83 11.23 -11.17
C GLY A 177 -2.17 9.91 -10.82
N SER A 178 -2.69 8.76 -11.28
CA SER A 178 -2.17 7.43 -10.95
C SER A 178 -1.41 6.75 -12.10
N ILE A 179 -1.34 7.37 -13.29
CA ILE A 179 -0.75 6.76 -14.49
C ILE A 179 0.79 6.79 -14.53
N PHE A 180 1.42 7.46 -13.56
CA PHE A 180 2.87 7.59 -13.52
C PHE A 180 3.54 6.25 -13.20
N GLY A 181 4.68 6.00 -13.86
CA GLY A 181 5.50 4.82 -13.68
C GLY A 181 5.88 4.14 -14.99
N THR A 182 6.73 3.12 -14.88
CA THR A 182 7.04 2.18 -15.95
C THR A 182 6.18 0.93 -15.81
N ARG A 183 5.98 0.21 -16.91
CA ARG A 183 5.26 -1.06 -16.92
C ARG A 183 6.22 -2.20 -17.25
N GLY A 184 6.14 -3.29 -16.48
CA GLY A 184 6.87 -4.52 -16.80
C GLY A 184 6.19 -5.26 -17.95
N LEU A 185 6.96 -5.93 -18.79
CA LEU A 185 6.44 -6.84 -19.82
C LEU A 185 6.52 -8.32 -19.38
N GLY A 186 6.57 -8.56 -18.08
CA GLY A 186 6.56 -9.90 -17.48
C GLY A 186 5.14 -10.51 -17.42
N MET A 187 5.00 -11.61 -16.67
CA MET A 187 3.68 -12.24 -16.45
C MET A 187 2.71 -11.35 -15.66
N HIS A 188 3.24 -10.51 -14.76
CA HIS A 188 2.51 -9.45 -14.07
C HIS A 188 3.16 -8.13 -14.50
N GLY A 189 2.38 -7.31 -15.20
CA GLY A 189 2.89 -6.12 -15.87
C GLY A 189 2.76 -4.86 -15.03
N GLY A 190 1.71 -4.78 -14.21
CA GLY A 190 1.46 -3.70 -13.27
C GLY A 190 1.69 -4.15 -11.83
N GLY A 191 2.31 -3.31 -11.01
CA GLY A 191 2.17 -3.42 -9.56
C GLY A 191 0.74 -3.06 -9.13
N GLN A 192 0.57 -2.67 -7.88
CA GLN A 192 -0.71 -2.18 -7.37
C GLN A 192 -0.62 -0.68 -7.07
N ARG A 193 -1.76 -0.07 -6.75
CA ARG A 193 -1.85 1.30 -6.22
C ARG A 193 -2.63 1.25 -4.91
N LEU A 194 -2.05 1.83 -3.87
CA LEU A 194 -2.76 2.21 -2.65
C LEU A 194 -3.16 3.68 -2.77
N ILE A 195 -4.45 3.95 -2.67
CA ILE A 195 -5.05 5.28 -2.69
C ILE A 195 -5.54 5.57 -1.28
N LEU A 196 -4.85 6.49 -0.61
CA LEU A 196 -5.32 7.07 0.65
C LEU A 196 -6.25 8.24 0.29
N MET A 197 -7.54 7.92 0.20
CA MET A 197 -8.58 8.84 -0.27
C MET A 197 -9.16 9.63 0.92
N PRO A 198 -9.07 10.96 0.95
CA PRO A 198 -9.65 11.74 2.04
C PRO A 198 -11.18 11.70 1.96
N PRO A 199 -11.87 11.85 3.11
CA PRO A 199 -13.34 11.94 3.17
C PRO A 199 -13.94 12.98 2.21
N ASP A 200 -13.25 14.09 1.98
CA ASP A 200 -13.68 15.17 1.08
C ASP A 200 -13.73 14.75 -0.41
N VAL A 201 -13.06 13.65 -0.78
CA VAL A 201 -13.14 13.03 -2.10
C VAL A 201 -14.04 11.80 -2.07
N ALA A 202 -13.89 10.95 -1.05
CA ALA A 202 -14.68 9.72 -0.93
C ALA A 202 -16.18 10.03 -0.79
N GLY A 203 -16.54 10.97 0.09
CA GLY A 203 -17.91 11.37 0.39
C GLY A 203 -18.72 11.72 -0.86
N PRO A 204 -18.32 12.73 -1.66
CA PRO A 204 -19.03 13.07 -2.89
C PRO A 204 -19.16 11.91 -3.88
N VAL A 205 -18.15 11.04 -3.96
CA VAL A 205 -18.19 9.84 -4.84
C VAL A 205 -19.26 8.87 -4.34
N GLY A 206 -19.25 8.53 -3.04
CA GLY A 206 -20.25 7.65 -2.43
C GLY A 206 -21.67 8.23 -2.45
N ASP A 207 -21.83 9.52 -2.16
CA ASP A 207 -23.12 10.23 -2.17
C ASP A 207 -23.78 10.25 -3.55
N GLN A 208 -22.98 10.14 -4.61
CA GLN A 208 -23.45 10.02 -6.00
C GLN A 208 -23.67 8.56 -6.44
N GLY A 209 -23.63 7.61 -5.50
CA GLY A 209 -24.06 6.23 -5.72
C GLY A 209 -22.96 5.27 -6.17
N PHE A 210 -21.69 5.71 -6.25
CA PHE A 210 -20.59 4.78 -6.52
C PHE A 210 -20.32 3.92 -5.30
N THR A 211 -20.32 2.60 -5.47
CA THR A 211 -19.70 1.69 -4.50
C THR A 211 -18.16 1.82 -4.57
N LYS A 212 -17.45 1.28 -3.57
CA LYS A 212 -15.98 1.25 -3.59
C LYS A 212 -15.45 0.47 -4.81
N ASP A 213 -16.14 -0.60 -5.22
CA ASP A 213 -15.78 -1.38 -6.41
C ASP A 213 -16.10 -0.65 -7.73
N ASP A 214 -17.18 0.14 -7.78
CA ASP A 214 -17.44 1.02 -8.93
C ASP A 214 -16.32 2.05 -9.08
N ALA A 215 -15.89 2.66 -7.97
CA ALA A 215 -14.80 3.63 -7.98
C ALA A 215 -13.47 3.00 -8.48
N ARG A 216 -13.12 1.79 -8.01
CA ARG A 216 -11.94 1.04 -8.48
C ARG A 216 -12.02 0.72 -9.96
N THR A 217 -13.17 0.21 -10.42
CA THR A 217 -13.41 -0.14 -11.82
C THR A 217 -13.35 1.09 -12.73
N PHE A 218 -13.92 2.20 -12.27
CA PHE A 218 -13.89 3.47 -13.00
C PHE A 218 -12.46 4.02 -13.10
N ILE A 219 -11.71 4.02 -11.99
CA ILE A 219 -10.30 4.44 -12.01
C ILE A 219 -9.51 3.54 -12.97
N HIS A 220 -9.65 2.22 -12.88
CA HIS A 220 -8.97 1.28 -13.79
C HIS A 220 -9.29 1.55 -15.27
N HIS A 221 -10.55 1.82 -15.59
CA HIS A 221 -10.97 2.14 -16.96
C HIS A 221 -10.34 3.43 -17.50
N HIS A 222 -10.17 4.44 -16.66
CA HIS A 222 -9.65 5.75 -17.04
C HIS A 222 -8.13 5.91 -16.86
N ALA A 223 -7.50 5.10 -16.03
CA ALA A 223 -6.06 5.13 -15.75
C ALA A 223 -5.28 4.41 -16.85
N LYS A 224 -5.33 4.97 -18.04
CA LYS A 224 -4.66 4.47 -19.24
C LYS A 224 -3.49 5.35 -19.63
N ASN A 225 -2.49 4.74 -20.27
CA ASN A 225 -1.34 5.47 -20.80
C ASN A 225 -0.78 4.73 -22.04
N SER A 226 0.03 5.44 -22.81
CA SER A 226 0.78 4.87 -23.93
C SER A 226 1.71 3.77 -23.42
N LEU A 227 1.53 2.54 -23.95
CA LEU A 227 2.40 1.42 -23.67
C LEU A 227 3.84 1.77 -24.06
N GLY A 228 4.04 2.33 -25.26
CA GLY A 228 5.35 2.77 -25.74
C GLY A 228 6.04 3.74 -24.79
N LYS A 229 5.34 4.72 -24.21
CA LYS A 229 5.94 5.62 -23.19
C LYS A 229 6.34 4.86 -21.93
N MET A 230 5.50 3.95 -21.45
CA MET A 230 5.77 3.19 -20.22
C MET A 230 6.91 2.17 -20.36
N ILE A 231 7.22 1.72 -21.57
CA ILE A 231 8.26 0.72 -21.85
C ILE A 231 9.42 1.27 -22.68
N GLN A 232 9.45 2.57 -23.02
CA GLN A 232 10.24 3.13 -24.13
C GLN A 232 11.72 2.72 -24.12
N TYR A 233 12.32 2.61 -22.93
CA TYR A 233 13.73 2.29 -22.76
C TYR A 233 13.99 0.83 -22.35
N THR A 234 12.96 -0.02 -22.39
CA THR A 234 13.07 -1.45 -22.11
C THR A 234 13.48 -2.18 -23.39
N PRO A 235 14.60 -2.93 -23.40
CA PRO A 235 14.95 -3.77 -24.54
C PRO A 235 13.87 -4.83 -24.76
N ILE A 236 13.23 -4.82 -25.93
CA ILE A 236 12.19 -5.81 -26.26
C ILE A 236 12.79 -7.05 -26.93
N LYS A 237 13.62 -6.85 -27.95
CA LYS A 237 14.18 -7.95 -28.75
C LYS A 237 15.19 -8.77 -27.95
N GLY A 238 15.00 -10.08 -27.90
CA GLY A 238 15.93 -11.02 -27.27
C GLY A 238 15.95 -11.01 -25.74
N GLU A 239 15.11 -10.20 -25.08
CA GLU A 239 15.03 -10.15 -23.62
C GLU A 239 14.19 -11.32 -23.09
N ALA A 240 14.78 -12.19 -22.28
CA ALA A 240 14.12 -13.39 -21.75
C ALA A 240 12.99 -13.08 -20.76
N ARG A 241 13.03 -11.92 -20.11
CA ARG A 241 12.02 -11.49 -19.11
C ARG A 241 10.68 -11.07 -19.71
N ILE A 242 10.59 -10.94 -21.03
CA ILE A 242 9.34 -10.60 -21.72
C ILE A 242 8.47 -11.85 -21.87
N ALA A 243 7.28 -11.78 -21.29
CA ALA A 243 6.30 -12.86 -21.37
C ALA A 243 5.82 -13.07 -22.81
N ALA A 244 5.46 -14.31 -23.15
CA ALA A 244 5.03 -14.69 -24.51
C ALA A 244 3.90 -13.80 -25.04
N ALA A 245 2.99 -13.36 -24.18
CA ALA A 245 1.87 -12.48 -24.51
C ALA A 245 2.28 -11.10 -25.04
N TRP A 246 3.53 -10.67 -24.84
CA TRP A 246 4.05 -9.37 -25.30
C TRP A 246 5.02 -9.47 -26.47
N ARG A 247 5.35 -10.68 -26.95
CA ARG A 247 6.35 -10.90 -28.01
C ARG A 247 5.96 -10.30 -29.36
N TRP A 248 4.66 -10.12 -29.61
CA TRP A 248 4.17 -9.49 -30.84
C TRP A 248 4.65 -8.04 -30.99
N LEU A 249 5.03 -7.36 -29.90
CA LEU A 249 5.63 -6.02 -29.93
C LEU A 249 6.96 -5.98 -30.70
N GLU A 250 7.68 -7.10 -30.82
CA GLU A 250 8.96 -7.16 -31.56
C GLU A 250 8.80 -6.87 -33.06
N ASN A 251 7.58 -7.00 -33.58
CA ASN A 251 7.22 -6.81 -34.98
C ASN A 251 6.66 -5.42 -35.28
N LEU A 252 6.56 -4.54 -34.28
CA LEU A 252 6.03 -3.18 -34.44
C LEU A 252 7.14 -2.14 -34.51
N THR A 253 6.84 -1.03 -35.18
CA THR A 253 7.63 0.20 -35.14
C THR A 253 7.48 0.92 -33.81
N GLU A 254 8.42 1.81 -33.47
CA GLU A 254 8.33 2.62 -32.24
C GLU A 254 7.04 3.44 -32.19
N GLN A 255 6.62 4.02 -33.32
CA GLN A 255 5.40 4.82 -33.39
C GLN A 255 4.15 3.96 -33.15
N GLU A 256 4.06 2.77 -33.74
CA GLU A 256 2.94 1.85 -33.49
C GLU A 256 2.86 1.46 -32.01
N ILE A 257 4.00 1.26 -31.34
CA ILE A 257 4.01 0.95 -29.90
C ILE A 257 3.60 2.16 -29.07
N LEU A 258 4.02 3.37 -29.45
CA LEU A 258 3.61 4.62 -28.79
C LEU A 258 2.10 4.88 -28.88
N ASP A 259 1.47 4.46 -29.97
CA ASP A 259 0.04 4.65 -30.21
C ASP A 259 -0.84 3.60 -29.49
N ILE A 260 -0.25 2.52 -28.96
CA ILE A 260 -0.97 1.55 -28.14
C ILE A 260 -1.28 2.16 -26.77
N GLU A 261 -2.57 2.27 -26.45
CA GLU A 261 -3.04 2.64 -25.12
C GLU A 261 -3.45 1.38 -24.33
N VAL A 262 -2.96 1.27 -23.09
CA VAL A 262 -3.33 0.19 -22.17
C VAL A 262 -3.67 0.75 -20.78
N SER A 263 -4.45 0.00 -20.01
CA SER A 263 -4.55 0.22 -18.57
C SER A 263 -3.18 0.10 -17.92
N VAL A 264 -2.88 0.99 -16.98
CA VAL A 264 -1.57 1.03 -16.32
C VAL A 264 -1.37 -0.20 -15.43
N LEU A 265 -2.43 -0.65 -14.76
CA LEU A 265 -2.46 -1.89 -13.96
C LEU A 265 -3.23 -2.99 -14.68
N ASP A 266 -3.07 -4.23 -14.21
CA ASP A 266 -3.60 -5.41 -14.88
C ASP A 266 -5.09 -5.64 -14.60
N SER A 267 -5.56 -5.26 -13.40
CA SER A 267 -6.95 -5.47 -13.00
C SER A 267 -7.54 -4.29 -12.19
N PRO A 268 -8.88 -4.13 -12.12
CA PRO A 268 -9.53 -3.25 -11.14
C PRO A 268 -9.15 -3.59 -9.68
N GLU A 269 -8.83 -4.85 -9.42
CA GLU A 269 -8.49 -5.35 -8.10
C GLU A 269 -7.17 -4.78 -7.57
N ASP A 270 -6.27 -4.36 -8.48
CA ASP A 270 -4.96 -3.77 -8.16
C ASP A 270 -5.04 -2.35 -7.60
N TRP A 271 -6.24 -1.78 -7.57
CA TRP A 271 -6.54 -0.46 -7.00
C TRP A 271 -7.10 -0.62 -5.58
N ASN A 272 -6.29 -0.31 -4.58
CA ASN A 272 -6.65 -0.43 -3.17
C ASN A 272 -7.05 0.95 -2.64
N ILE A 273 -8.33 1.15 -2.30
CA ILE A 273 -8.83 2.42 -1.76
C ILE A 273 -9.04 2.28 -0.25
N VAL A 274 -8.39 3.15 0.51
CA VAL A 274 -8.55 3.27 1.97
C VAL A 274 -8.89 4.71 2.30
N VAL A 275 -10.00 4.94 3.02
CA VAL A 275 -10.40 6.31 3.37
C VAL A 275 -9.53 6.81 4.53
N VAL A 276 -8.65 7.79 4.28
CA VAL A 276 -7.72 8.34 5.30
C VAL A 276 -7.60 9.83 5.05
N GLY A 277 -7.55 10.64 6.12
CA GLY A 277 -7.35 12.07 5.98
C GLY A 277 -8.38 12.91 6.72
N ALA A 278 -8.16 14.21 6.65
CA ALA A 278 -9.08 15.23 7.13
C ALA A 278 -10.01 15.72 6.01
N ASP A 279 -10.68 16.84 6.24
CA ASP A 279 -11.74 17.46 5.43
C ASP A 279 -11.22 18.30 4.24
N ARG A 280 -10.18 17.81 3.56
CA ARG A 280 -9.63 18.45 2.35
C ARG A 280 -9.21 17.42 1.31
N ALA A 281 -9.57 17.68 0.06
CA ALA A 281 -9.24 16.86 -1.11
C ALA A 281 -7.75 16.87 -1.51
N LYS A 282 -6.93 16.18 -0.72
CA LYS A 282 -5.51 15.85 -0.98
C LYS A 282 -5.35 14.33 -0.91
N THR A 283 -5.35 13.67 -2.05
CA THR A 283 -5.29 12.21 -2.14
C THR A 283 -3.86 11.75 -2.30
N ALA A 284 -3.38 10.85 -1.44
CA ALA A 284 -2.07 10.25 -1.62
C ALA A 284 -2.20 8.95 -2.44
N VAL A 285 -1.47 8.88 -3.55
CA VAL A 285 -1.36 7.69 -4.39
C VAL A 285 0.02 7.07 -4.21
N MET A 286 0.07 5.82 -3.77
CA MET A 286 1.29 5.08 -3.50
C MET A 286 1.34 3.84 -4.38
N PRO A 287 2.30 3.71 -5.31
CA PRO A 287 2.52 2.43 -5.96
C PRO A 287 3.00 1.40 -4.93
N THR A 288 2.47 0.19 -5.04
CA THR A 288 2.71 -0.90 -4.09
C THR A 288 2.86 -2.24 -4.82
N THR A 289 3.32 -3.26 -4.11
CA THR A 289 3.49 -4.61 -4.65
C THR A 289 2.18 -5.40 -4.59
N ASP A 290 2.08 -6.45 -5.39
CA ASP A 290 0.94 -7.36 -5.56
C ASP A 290 0.70 -8.34 -4.40
N ASN A 291 1.34 -8.15 -3.24
CA ASN A 291 1.42 -9.14 -2.17
C ASN A 291 0.89 -8.63 -0.82
N ILE A 292 -0.20 -7.86 -0.82
CA ILE A 292 -0.80 -7.35 0.43
C ILE A 292 -1.22 -8.52 1.31
N ALA A 293 -0.90 -8.46 2.60
CA ALA A 293 -1.35 -9.44 3.59
C ALA A 293 -2.18 -8.76 4.68
N THR A 294 -3.39 -9.25 4.90
CA THR A 294 -4.31 -8.80 5.97
C THR A 294 -4.49 -9.90 7.00
N VAL A 295 -4.28 -9.57 8.28
CA VAL A 295 -4.37 -10.51 9.40
C VAL A 295 -5.28 -9.97 10.49
N GLY A 296 -6.14 -10.83 11.03
CA GLY A 296 -6.98 -10.53 12.18
C GLY A 296 -6.15 -10.33 13.46
N ILE A 297 -6.46 -9.26 14.20
CA ILE A 297 -5.76 -8.83 15.41
C ILE A 297 -6.36 -9.47 16.67
N ASP A 298 -7.68 -9.69 16.70
CA ASP A 298 -8.41 -9.99 17.93
C ASP A 298 -7.92 -11.26 18.67
N GLN A 299 -7.40 -12.23 17.91
CA GLN A 299 -6.79 -13.46 18.45
C GLN A 299 -5.52 -13.24 19.30
N TYR A 300 -4.93 -12.03 19.25
CA TYR A 300 -3.71 -11.68 19.97
C TYR A 300 -3.96 -10.77 21.19
N ARG A 301 -5.23 -10.55 21.57
CA ARG A 301 -5.61 -9.66 22.69
C ARG A 301 -5.37 -10.27 24.08
N THR A 302 -5.08 -11.57 24.17
CA THR A 302 -4.91 -12.33 25.42
C THR A 302 -3.45 -12.66 25.70
#